data_AF-A0A0T5ZB61-F1
#
_entry.id   AF-A0A0T5ZB61-F1
#
_cell.length_a   1.000
_cell.length_b   1.000
_cell.length_c   1.000
_cell.angle_alpha   90.00
_cell.angle_beta   90.00
_cell.angle_gamma   90.00
#
_symmetry.space_group_name_H-M   'P 1'
#
loop_
_entity.id
_entity.type
_entity.pdbx_description
1 polymer ?
#
loop_
_entity_poly.entity_id
_entity_poly.type
_entity_poly.pdbx_seq_one_letter_code
_entity_poly.pdbx_strand_id
1 'polypeptide(L)' 'MEERIGSIAPGMEADLLVLDLHSTPLIEYRMRHAGDLMEALFIQITLADERATRATYLAGSLVYERG' A
#
# COMPACT_ATOMS: atom_id res chain seq x y z
N MET A 1 -16.84 11.87 8.15
CA MET A 1 -15.45 11.41 7.94
C MET A 1 -15.23 10.99 6.48
N GLU A 2 -16.18 10.33 5.83
CA GLU A 2 -16.06 9.90 4.42
C GLU A 2 -15.84 11.03 3.40
N GLU A 3 -16.19 12.29 3.73
CA GLU A 3 -16.15 13.39 2.76
C GLU A 3 -14.74 13.91 2.41
N ARG A 4 -13.69 13.48 3.12
CA ARG A 4 -12.33 14.04 2.95
C ARG A 4 -11.19 13.01 2.93
N ILE A 5 -11.43 11.73 3.19
CA ILE A 5 -10.42 10.66 3.16
C ILE A 5 -10.85 9.51 2.24
N GLY A 6 -9.91 8.62 1.87
CA GLY A 6 -10.21 7.39 1.14
C GLY A 6 -10.15 7.49 -0.39
N SER A 7 -9.75 8.63 -0.95
CA SER A 7 -9.46 8.78 -2.37
C SER A 7 -8.30 9.75 -2.60
N ILE A 8 -7.51 9.47 -3.64
CA ILE A 8 -6.43 10.35 -4.07
C ILE A 8 -6.99 11.33 -5.10
N ALA A 9 -7.49 12.47 -4.64
CA ALA A 9 -8.07 13.51 -5.48
C ALA A 9 -7.88 14.91 -4.88
N PRO A 10 -7.86 15.98 -5.70
CA PRO A 10 -7.81 17.35 -5.18
C PRO A 10 -8.94 17.62 -4.17
N GLY A 11 -8.61 18.27 -3.06
CA GLY A 11 -9.56 18.55 -1.96
C GLY A 11 -9.66 17.46 -0.90
N MET A 12 -9.09 16.27 -1.15
CA MET A 12 -8.98 15.19 -0.17
C MET A 12 -7.75 15.38 0.72
N GLU A 13 -7.81 14.85 1.94
CA GLU A 13 -6.67 14.78 2.85
C GLU A 13 -5.61 13.82 2.31
N ALA A 14 -4.34 14.21 2.45
CA ALA A 14 -3.20 13.43 1.98
C ALA A 14 -2.79 12.36 3.02
N ASP A 15 -3.75 11.51 3.37
CA ASP A 15 -3.57 10.34 4.23
C ASP A 15 -3.33 9.12 3.35
N LEU A 16 -2.08 8.65 3.31
CA LEU A 16 -1.62 7.69 2.31
C LEU A 16 -0.76 6.59 2.93
N LEU A 17 -0.95 5.37 2.44
CA LEU A 17 -0.09 4.23 2.70
C LEU A 17 0.73 3.92 1.43
N VAL A 18 2.05 3.81 1.57
CA VAL A 18 2.93 3.30 0.52
C VAL A 18 3.16 1.82 0.79
N LEU A 19 2.74 0.98 -0.16
CA LEU A 19 2.91 -0.47 -0.09
C LEU A 19 4.19 -0.92 -0.82
N ASP A 20 4.98 -1.78 -0.17
CA ASP A 20 6.02 -2.58 -0.80
C ASP A 20 5.43 -3.90 -1.30
N LEU A 21 5.23 -3.97 -2.62
CA LEU A 21 4.70 -5.16 -3.28
C LEU A 21 5.66 -6.36 -3.26
N HIS A 22 6.89 -6.23 -2.75
CA HIS A 22 7.89 -7.29 -2.68
C HIS A 22 8.41 -7.50 -1.25
N SER A 23 7.57 -7.22 -0.25
CA SER A 23 7.94 -7.19 1.17
C SER A 23 8.44 -8.50 1.78
N THR A 24 8.23 -9.64 1.12
CA THR A 24 8.81 -10.94 1.48
C THR A 24 9.18 -11.74 0.23
N PRO A 25 10.11 -12.71 0.32
CA PRO A 25 10.46 -13.56 -0.82
C PRO A 25 9.27 -14.34 -1.42
N LEU A 26 8.28 -14.71 -0.61
CA LEU A 26 7.07 -15.39 -1.08
C LEU A 26 6.16 -14.44 -1.88
N ILE A 27 5.96 -13.23 -1.37
CA ILE A 27 5.17 -12.20 -2.07
C ILE A 27 5.86 -11.83 -3.37
N GLU A 28 7.17 -11.59 -3.35
CA GLU A 28 7.97 -11.31 -4.56
C GLU A 28 7.82 -12.43 -5.60
N TYR A 29 7.91 -13.69 -5.16
CA TYR A 29 7.69 -14.84 -6.03
C TYR A 29 6.31 -14.81 -6.69
N ARG A 30 5.25 -14.53 -5.93
CA ARG A 30 3.87 -14.50 -6.44
C ARG A 30 3.63 -13.33 -7.37
N MET A 31 4.19 -12.16 -7.05
CA MET A 31 4.07 -10.94 -7.87
C MET A 31 4.65 -11.11 -9.27
N ARG A 32 5.68 -11.96 -9.48
CA ARG A 32 6.19 -12.29 -10.83
C ARG A 32 5.16 -12.95 -11.74
N HIS A 33 4.07 -13.48 -11.18
CA HIS A 33 2.99 -14.14 -11.91
C HIS A 33 1.70 -13.31 -11.93
N ALA A 34 1.67 -12.11 -11.33
CA ALA A 34 0.54 -11.21 -11.42
C ALA A 34 0.53 -10.52 -12.78
N GLY A 35 -0.51 -10.75 -13.58
CA GLY A 35 -0.72 -10.14 -14.89
C GLY A 35 -1.49 -8.83 -14.84
N ASP A 36 -2.21 -8.56 -13.75
CA ASP A 36 -2.99 -7.34 -13.58
C ASP A 36 -3.02 -6.81 -12.14
N LEU A 37 -3.67 -5.65 -11.97
CA LEU A 37 -3.79 -4.98 -10.67
C LEU A 37 -4.62 -5.79 -9.68
N MET A 38 -5.66 -6.50 -10.13
CA MET A 38 -6.52 -7.28 -9.23
C MET A 38 -5.77 -8.47 -8.65
N GLU A 39 -4.97 -9.15 -9.47
CA GLU A 39 -4.09 -10.22 -9.01
C GLU A 39 -3.01 -9.70 -8.06
N ALA A 40 -2.41 -8.54 -8.35
CA ALA A 40 -1.45 -7.89 -7.46
C ALA A 40 -2.07 -7.57 -6.09
N LEU A 41 -3.28 -6.98 -6.08
CA LEU A 41 -4.00 -6.67 -4.85
C LEU A 41 -4.42 -7.94 -4.10
N PHE A 42 -4.84 -8.99 -4.79
CA PHE A 42 -5.17 -10.27 -4.17
C PHE A 42 -3.98 -10.90 -3.45
N ILE A 43 -2.78 -10.83 -4.04
CA ILE A 43 -1.54 -11.28 -3.39
C ILE A 43 -1.31 -10.50 -2.09
N GLN A 44 -1.47 -9.17 -2.11
CA GLN A 44 -1.28 -8.35 -0.90
C GLN A 44 -2.33 -8.68 0.16
N ILE A 45 -3.62 -8.76 -0.20
CA ILE A 45 -4.70 -9.07 0.74
C ILE A 45 -4.49 -10.43 1.44
N THR A 46 -3.94 -11.41 0.73
CA THR A 46 -3.84 -12.78 1.23
C THR A 46 -2.53 -13.08 1.96
N LEU A 47 -1.42 -12.45 1.58
CA LEU A 47 -0.08 -12.82 2.04
C LEU A 47 0.67 -11.71 2.77
N ALA A 48 0.27 -10.44 2.62
CA ALA A 48 0.97 -9.34 3.24
C ALA A 48 0.72 -9.26 4.75
N ASP A 49 1.71 -8.72 5.46
CA ASP A 49 1.63 -8.30 6.85
C ASP A 49 2.25 -6.90 6.99
N GLU A 50 2.58 -6.46 8.20
CA GLU A 50 3.11 -5.12 8.45
C GLU A 50 4.35 -4.78 7.62
N ARG A 51 5.12 -5.79 7.17
CA ARG A 51 6.32 -5.58 6.33
C ARG A 51 5.98 -5.00 4.96
N ALA A 52 4.74 -5.15 4.48
CA ALA A 52 4.28 -4.50 3.25
C ALA A 52 4.10 -2.99 3.41
N THR A 53 4.03 -2.46 4.63
CA THR A 53 4.00 -1.02 4.85
C THR A 53 5.40 -0.44 4.67
N ARG A 54 5.63 0.28 3.57
CA ARG A 54 6.91 0.98 3.31
C ARG A 54 6.95 2.34 4.01
N ALA A 55 5.86 3.11 3.90
CA ALA A 55 5.75 4.42 4.52
C ALA A 55 4.28 4.79 4.74
N THR A 56 4.02 5.61 5.75
CA THR A 56 2.68 6.16 6.05
C THR A 56 2.77 7.67 6.14
N TYR A 57 1.85 8.34 5.47
CA TYR A 57 1.70 9.80 5.48
C TYR A 57 0.35 10.17 6.07
N LEU A 58 0.33 11.20 6.92
CA LEU A 58 -0.88 11.81 7.47
C LEU A 58 -0.84 13.31 7.17
N ALA A 59 -1.93 13.85 6.62
CA ALA A 59 -2.02 15.23 6.15
C ALA A 59 -0.79 15.67 5.31
N GLY A 60 -0.28 14.76 4.47
CA GLY A 60 0.88 15.00 3.60
C GLY A 60 2.25 14.96 4.30
N SER A 61 2.29 14.68 5.60
CA SER A 61 3.54 14.55 6.36
C SER A 61 3.89 13.08 6.57
N LEU A 62 5.15 12.71 6.35
CA LEU A 62 5.67 11.37 6.64
C LEU A 62 5.64 11.14 8.16
N VAL A 63 4.94 10.11 8.61
CA VAL A 63 4.83 9.75 10.04
C VAL A 63 5.45 8.39 10.37
N TYR A 64 5.63 7.54 9.36
CA TYR A 64 6.30 6.26 9.49
C TYR A 64 7.04 5.94 8.20
N GLU A 65 8.25 5.40 8.34
CA GLU A 65 9.03 4.84 7.25
C GLU A 65 9.71 3.56 7.72
N ARG A 66 9.53 2.46 6.98
CA ARG A 66 10.26 1.22 7.20
C ARG A 66 11.66 1.37 6.61
N GLY A 67 12.68 1.22 7.45
CA GLY A 67 14.10 1.30 7.09
C GLY A 67 14.64 0.08 6.36
#